data_AF-A0A956X125-F1
#
_entry.id   AF-A0A956X125-F1
#
_cell.length_a   1.000
_cell.length_b   1.000
_cell.length_c   1.000
_cell.angle_alpha   90.00
_cell.angle_beta   90.00
_cell.angle_gamma   90.00
#
_symmetry.space_group_name_H-M   'P 1'
#
loop_
_entity.id
_entity.type
_entity.pdbx_description
1 polymer ?
#
loop_
_entity_poly.entity_id
_entity_poly.type
_entity_poly.pdbx_seq_one_letter_code
_entity_poly.pdbx_strand_id
1 'polypeptide(L)'
;MFIIDAHLDIAYNALNHGRSPLQPVAAIRQQEATDGERGQATVSFPDMRQGGVGLIFGTLFVTPGHAKIPTLADKMVYHNADEAFG
;
A
#
# COMPACT_ATOMS: atom_id res chain seq x y z
N MET A 1 -23.80 2.12 -7.13
CA MET A 1 -22.77 2.05 -8.19
C MET A 1 -21.75 1.01 -7.75
N PHE A 2 -21.32 0.11 -8.64
CA PHE A 2 -20.32 -0.92 -8.34
C PHE A 2 -19.02 -0.53 -9.04
N ILE A 3 -17.97 -0.27 -8.26
CA ILE A 3 -16.67 0.16 -8.76
C ILE A 3 -15.71 -1.03 -8.73
N ILE A 4 -14.89 -1.13 -9.78
CA ILE A 4 -13.78 -2.06 -9.89
C ILE A 4 -12.51 -1.23 -9.97
N ASP A 5 -11.55 -1.53 -9.09
CA ASP A 5 -10.20 -0.96 -9.16
C ASP A 5 -9.21 -2.04 -9.63
N ALA A 6 -8.52 -1.77 -10.72
CA ALA A 6 -7.61 -2.71 -11.36
C ALA A 6 -6.19 -2.70 -10.78
N HIS A 7 -5.85 -1.81 -9.84
CA HIS A 7 -4.47 -1.66 -9.38
C HIS A 7 -4.38 -1.05 -7.98
N LEU A 8 -4.19 -1.89 -6.94
CA LEU A 8 -3.99 -1.43 -5.57
C LEU A 8 -2.80 -2.08 -4.88
N ASP A 9 -1.85 -1.24 -4.42
CA ASP A 9 -0.66 -1.64 -3.68
C ASP A 9 -0.93 -1.87 -2.18
N ILE A 10 -1.86 -2.76 -1.84
CA ILE A 10 -2.33 -2.99 -0.46
C ILE A 10 -1.23 -3.56 0.42
N ALA A 11 -0.54 -4.61 -0.04
CA ALA A 11 0.51 -5.25 0.74
C ALA A 11 1.70 -4.31 0.97
N TYR A 12 2.10 -3.56 -0.07
CA TYR A 12 3.16 -2.57 0.02
C TYR A 12 2.85 -1.49 1.08
N ASN A 13 1.64 -0.92 1.07
CA ASN A 13 1.23 0.07 2.05
C ASN A 13 1.17 -0.50 3.47
N ALA A 14 0.72 -1.74 3.63
CA ALA A 14 0.69 -2.39 4.94
C ALA A 14 2.11 -2.63 5.49
N LEU A 15 3.01 -3.18 4.67
CA LEU A 15 4.34 -3.63 5.09
C LEU A 15 5.34 -2.48 5.23
N ASN A 16 5.39 -1.54 4.28
CA ASN A 16 6.36 -0.45 4.31
C ASN A 16 5.89 0.71 5.18
N HIS A 17 4.59 0.98 5.20
CA HIS A 17 4.03 2.19 5.82
C HIS A 17 3.19 1.93 7.07
N GLY A 18 2.97 0.67 7.45
CA GLY A 18 2.16 0.30 8.61
C GLY A 18 0.67 0.61 8.44
N ARG A 19 0.22 0.86 7.20
CA ARG A 19 -1.16 1.21 6.89
C ARG A 19 -2.03 -0.04 6.88
N SER A 20 -2.59 -0.41 8.03
CA SER A 20 -3.48 -1.57 8.11
C SER A 20 -4.73 -1.36 7.25
N PRO A 21 -5.00 -2.16 6.21
CA PRO A 21 -6.17 -1.97 5.34
C PRO A 21 -7.49 -2.30 6.05
N LEU A 22 -7.43 -2.85 7.26
CA LEU A 22 -8.60 -3.17 8.09
C LEU A 22 -9.10 -1.96 8.88
N GLN A 23 -8.30 -0.90 9.01
CA GLN A 23 -8.65 0.32 9.71
C GLN A 23 -9.21 1.36 8.72
N PRO A 24 -10.16 2.22 9.14
CA PRO A 24 -10.57 3.36 8.32
C PRO A 24 -9.38 4.28 8.03
N VAL A 25 -9.33 4.87 6.84
CA VAL A 25 -8.31 5.81 6.36
C VAL A 25 -8.12 6.95 7.36
N ALA A 26 -9.20 7.44 7.96
CA ALA A 26 -9.12 8.47 9.00
C ALA A 26 -8.30 8.02 10.22
N ALA A 27 -8.47 6.78 10.69
CA ALA A 27 -7.73 6.23 11.82
C ALA A 27 -6.27 5.94 11.45
N ILE A 28 -6.00 5.51 10.21
CA ILE A 28 -4.64 5.35 9.70
C ILE A 28 -3.94 6.71 9.72
N ARG A 29 -4.52 7.73 9.05
CA ARG A 29 -3.95 9.09 8.95
C ARG A 29 -3.64 9.75 10.30
N GLN A 30 -4.41 9.44 11.34
CA GLN A 30 -4.13 9.94 12.70
C GLN A 30 -2.83 9.38 13.29
N GLN A 31 -2.39 8.20 12.84
CA GLN A 31 -1.18 7.52 13.29
C GLN A 31 0.04 7.85 12.40
N GLU A 32 -0.18 8.43 11.22
CA GLU A 32 0.89 8.77 10.28
C GLU A 32 1.49 10.14 10.62
N ALA A 33 2.82 10.22 10.63
CA ALA A 33 3.47 11.51 10.45
C ALA A 33 3.24 11.98 9.00
N THR A 34 2.87 13.25 8.81
CA THR A 34 2.78 13.82 7.46
C THR A 34 4.19 13.97 6.90
N ASP A 35 4.55 13.06 6.00
CA ASP A 35 5.78 13.10 5.22
C ASP A 35 5.41 13.46 3.78
N GLY A 36 5.94 14.59 3.30
CA GLY A 36 5.56 15.19 2.02
C GLY A 36 5.92 14.32 0.81
N GLU A 37 6.93 13.46 0.92
CA GLU A 37 7.37 12.60 -0.18
C GLU A 37 6.53 11.32 -0.31
N ARG A 38 6.00 10.80 0.81
CA ARG A 38 5.24 9.54 0.88
C ARG A 38 3.73 9.71 0.67
N GLY A 39 3.20 10.92 0.90
CA GLY A 39 1.76 11.16 0.94
C GLY A 39 1.07 10.42 2.10
N GLN A 40 -0.27 10.43 2.10
CA GLN A 40 -1.11 9.86 3.17
C GLN A 40 -1.96 8.68 2.64
N ALA A 41 -2.47 7.82 3.53
CA ALA A 41 -3.38 6.74 3.12
C ALA A 41 -4.60 7.31 2.37
N THR A 42 -5.02 6.69 1.26
CA THR A 42 -6.17 7.12 0.44
C THR A 42 -7.31 6.11 0.43
N VAL A 43 -7.00 4.83 0.66
CA VAL A 43 -7.95 3.71 0.60
C VAL A 43 -7.76 2.75 1.76
N SER A 44 -8.83 2.08 2.16
CA SER A 44 -8.87 0.97 3.13
C SER A 44 -10.08 0.08 2.81
N PHE A 45 -10.17 -1.14 3.34
CA PHE A 45 -11.34 -2.01 3.09
C PHE A 45 -12.65 -1.40 3.60
N PRO A 46 -12.73 -0.82 4.82
CA PRO A 46 -13.94 -0.11 5.26
C PRO A 46 -14.37 1.03 4.32
N ASP A 47 -13.43 1.91 3.94
CA ASP A 47 -13.76 3.10 3.13
C ASP A 47 -14.09 2.73 1.67
N MET A 48 -13.38 1.75 1.11
CA MET A 48 -13.68 1.23 -0.23
C MET A 48 -15.08 0.62 -0.29
N ARG A 49 -15.46 -0.15 0.74
CA ARG A 49 -16.82 -0.72 0.85
C ARG A 49 -17.87 0.38 0.94
N GLN A 50 -17.63 1.42 1.75
CA GLN A 50 -18.53 2.57 1.86
C GLN A 50 -18.65 3.34 0.54
N GLY A 51 -17.56 3.45 -0.21
CA GLY A 51 -17.50 4.10 -1.52
C GLY A 51 -18.09 3.27 -2.68
N GLY A 52 -18.49 2.02 -2.44
CA GLY A 52 -19.06 1.13 -3.47
C GLY A 52 -18.03 0.41 -4.34
N VAL A 53 -16.77 0.34 -3.90
CA VAL A 53 -15.74 -0.52 -4.52
C VAL A 53 -15.98 -1.95 -4.08
N GLY A 54 -16.31 -2.81 -5.04
CA GLY A 54 -16.70 -4.20 -4.76
C GLY A 54 -15.74 -5.26 -5.29
N LEU A 55 -14.82 -4.89 -6.18
CA LEU A 55 -13.73 -5.74 -6.64
C LEU A 55 -12.47 -4.90 -6.77
N ILE A 56 -11.36 -5.47 -6.33
CA ILE A 56 -10.03 -4.88 -6.46
C ILE A 56 -9.05 -5.92 -7.00
N PHE A 57 -8.02 -5.44 -7.67
CA PHE A 57 -6.85 -6.23 -8.02
C PHE A 57 -5.68 -5.74 -7.17
N GLY A 58 -5.33 -6.53 -6.16
CA GLY A 58 -4.15 -6.30 -5.35
C GLY A 58 -2.89 -6.59 -6.15
N THR A 59 -1.92 -5.68 -6.13
CA THR A 59 -0.65 -5.80 -6.84
C THR A 59 0.44 -6.33 -5.91
N LEU A 60 1.38 -7.05 -6.52
CA LEU A 60 2.67 -7.37 -5.89
C LEU A 60 3.71 -6.40 -6.47
N PHE A 61 4.00 -5.36 -5.70
CA PHE A 61 5.08 -4.43 -6.02
C PHE A 61 6.35 -4.86 -5.27
N VAL A 62 7.42 -5.05 -6.02
CA VAL A 62 8.73 -5.49 -5.53
C VAL A 62 9.75 -4.45 -5.97
N THR A 63 10.25 -3.69 -4.99
CA THR A 63 11.34 -2.74 -5.26
C THR A 63 12.63 -3.51 -5.47
N PRO A 64 13.35 -3.29 -6.59
CA PRO A 64 14.63 -3.92 -6.81
C PRO A 64 15.65 -3.42 -5.78
N GLY A 65 16.36 -4.32 -5.10
CA GLY A 65 17.31 -3.95 -4.04
C GLY A 65 18.48 -3.06 -4.49
N HIS A 66 18.76 -3.02 -5.79
CA HIS A 66 19.77 -2.15 -6.39
C HIS A 66 19.21 -0.79 -6.88
N ALA A 67 17.90 -0.58 -6.85
CA ALA A 67 17.29 0.67 -7.25
C ALA A 67 17.41 1.69 -6.09
N LYS A 68 18.22 2.72 -6.28
CA LYS A 68 18.23 3.90 -5.39
C LYS A 68 17.07 4.81 -5.78
N ILE A 69 15.85 4.44 -5.41
CA ILE A 69 14.69 5.31 -5.60
C ILE A 69 14.55 6.15 -4.32
N PRO A 70 14.90 7.45 -4.33
CA PRO A 70 15.00 8.26 -3.11
C PRO A 70 13.67 8.38 -2.35
N THR A 71 12.56 8.34 -3.08
CA THR A 71 11.20 8.48 -2.55
C THR A 71 10.63 7.20 -1.95
N LEU A 72 11.32 6.07 -2.10
CA LEU A 72 10.90 4.77 -1.58
C LEU A 72 11.85 4.36 -0.45
N ALA A 73 11.50 4.74 0.78
CA ALA A 73 12.16 4.23 1.99
C ALA A 73 11.69 2.80 2.30
N ASP A 74 11.89 1.89 1.35
CA ASP A 74 11.34 0.55 1.40
C ASP A 74 12.02 -0.29 2.47
N LYS A 75 11.22 -0.77 3.41
CA LYS A 75 11.65 -1.70 4.46
C LYS A 75 11.81 -3.11 3.92
N MET A 76 11.09 -3.44 2.84
CA MET A 76 11.24 -4.70 2.11
C MET A 76 11.70 -4.45 0.68
N VAL A 77 12.89 -4.97 0.38
CA VAL A 77 13.46 -5.02 -0.96
C VAL A 77 13.87 -6.46 -1.25
N TYR A 78 13.89 -6.81 -2.53
CA TYR A 78 14.31 -8.14 -2.98
C TYR A 78 15.48 -7.99 -3.96
N HIS A 79 16.49 -8.84 -3.82
CA HIS A 79 17.69 -8.85 -4.67
C HIS A 79 17.59 -9.87 -5.80
N ASN A 80 16.71 -10.86 -5.67
CA ASN A 80 16.45 -11.91 -6.65
C ASN A 80 15.02 -12.45 -6.46
N ALA A 81 14.58 -13.29 -7.41
CA ALA A 81 13.24 -13.85 -7.38
C ALA A 81 13.03 -14.83 -6.21
N ASP A 82 14.07 -15.57 -5.80
CA ASP A 82 13.97 -16.58 -4.75
C ASP A 82 13.62 -15.97 -3.39
N GLU A 83 14.14 -14.77 -3.10
CA GLU A 83 13.79 -14.02 -1.87
C GLU A 83 12.29 -13.70 -1.78
N ALA A 84 11.56 -13.65 -2.91
CA ALA A 84 10.12 -13.36 -2.94
C ALA A 84 9.22 -14.59 -2.73
N PHE A 85 9.78 -15.80 -2.71
CA PHE A 85 9.04 -17.07 -2.56
C PHE A 85 9.04 -17.65 -1.14
N GLY A 86 9.63 -16.94 -0.16
CA GLY A 86 9.80 -17.37 1.23
C GLY A 86 8.51 -17.55 2.03
#